data_AF-A0A2E0SAQ1-F1
#
_entry.id   AF-A0A2E0SAQ1-F1
#
_cell.length_a   1.000
_cell.length_b   1.000
_cell.length_c   1.000
_cell.angle_alpha   90.00
_cell.angle_beta   90.00
_cell.angle_gamma   90.00
#
_symmetry.space_group_name_H-M   'P 1'
#
loop_
_entity.id
_entity.type
_entity.pdbx_description
1 polymer ?
#
loop_
_entity_poly.entity_id
_entity_poly.type
_entity_poly.pdbx_seq_one_letter_code
_entity_poly.pdbx_strand_id
1 'polypeptide(L)'
;MAADKGSFDITKRSLMPTSEENVRFQPVYQKEAWNASETAVIVCDMWDLHHCLNATRRGAEVAPRMNQFLKTARKNGSLIIHAPSSCMKPYENHPGRKRAQGAPMAPNLPKQIAEWCYSIPEEEQGAYPIDQTDGGEDDDPAEHEAWAKELAAKGLNPRAPWTRQTDLLDIHKNDVISDSGVEIWNVMEAEGIKNVILVGVHTNMCVLGRPFGLRRLASNGKNVVLCRDLTDTMYNPKMKPYVSHFTGTDLIIEHIEKWVCPTMTSNQLLGDEPFQFKNDTRPHVVMLVAEREYVTNETLPKFALEHLGKEYKVTILHCDEEGQGKRDDIPGTAQALKDADVLLVSVRRRALQAKDFKAVEEHIKAGKPVVGIRTANHAFSLRGVEAPEGHMVWEGFDSEVWGGSYTGHHGAGKAVTIKKLADHPILEGVDIDTFDGTGSLYIVNPIADSTHAILTGTIDGEPTEPIAWTNKTKFGGKAFYTSLGHVGEFEQTQMNILLKNAIDWAVSE
;
A
#
# COMPACT_ATOMS: atom_id res chain seq x y z
N MET A 1 -29.97 22.40 14.63
CA MET A 1 -30.46 21.02 14.76
C MET A 1 -29.36 20.25 15.46
N ALA A 2 -29.66 19.56 16.56
CA ALA A 2 -28.69 18.69 17.21
C ALA A 2 -28.28 17.63 16.18
N ALA A 3 -26.97 17.44 15.97
CA ALA A 3 -26.50 16.34 15.16
C ALA A 3 -27.04 15.03 15.78
N ASP A 4 -27.52 14.11 14.94
CA ASP A 4 -27.77 12.74 15.40
C ASP A 4 -26.43 12.25 15.96
N LYS A 5 -26.40 11.87 17.25
CA LYS A 5 -25.19 11.35 17.89
C LYS A 5 -24.86 10.00 17.28
N GLY A 6 -24.18 10.02 16.14
CA GLY A 6 -23.75 8.82 15.43
C GLY A 6 -22.53 8.19 16.09
N SER A 7 -22.32 6.91 15.80
CA SER A 7 -21.06 6.21 16.04
C SER A 7 -20.47 5.78 14.70
N PHE A 8 -19.14 5.73 14.61
CA PHE A 8 -18.43 5.16 13.47
C PHE A 8 -17.75 3.86 13.88
N ASP A 9 -17.92 2.81 13.09
CA ASP A 9 -17.15 1.58 13.23
C ASP A 9 -15.87 1.72 12.39
N ILE A 10 -14.79 2.12 13.04
CA ILE A 10 -13.50 2.35 12.39
C ILE A 10 -12.69 1.06 12.45
N THR A 11 -12.24 0.59 11.29
CA THR A 11 -11.18 -0.41 11.18
C THR A 11 -9.86 0.29 10.87
N LYS A 12 -9.04 0.44 11.90
CA LYS A 12 -7.68 1.00 11.82
C LYS A 12 -6.73 -0.03 11.24
N ARG A 13 -5.81 0.39 10.39
CA ARG A 13 -4.70 -0.42 9.86
C ARG A 13 -3.36 0.15 10.33
N SER A 14 -2.51 -0.70 10.86
CA SER A 14 -1.10 -0.42 11.17
C SER A 14 -0.21 -1.49 10.55
N LEU A 15 1.08 -1.21 10.42
CA LEU A 15 2.09 -2.18 10.02
C LEU A 15 2.98 -2.46 11.23
N MET A 16 2.91 -3.67 11.77
CA MET A 16 3.67 -4.06 12.96
C MET A 16 4.84 -4.97 12.57
N PRO A 17 5.99 -4.87 13.26
CA PRO A 17 7.10 -5.77 13.04
C PRO A 17 6.72 -7.23 13.37
N THR A 18 7.25 -8.20 12.63
CA THR A 18 7.06 -9.64 12.89
C THR A 18 7.92 -10.14 14.05
N SER A 19 9.04 -9.46 14.32
CA SER A 19 9.91 -9.65 15.49
C SER A 19 10.79 -8.42 15.72
N GLU A 20 11.56 -8.43 16.81
CA GLU A 20 12.62 -7.45 17.08
C GLU A 20 13.92 -7.71 16.29
N GLU A 21 14.19 -8.95 15.86
CA GLU A 21 15.50 -9.36 15.29
C GLU A 21 15.53 -9.35 13.75
N ASN A 22 14.43 -9.72 13.08
CA ASN A 22 14.30 -9.80 11.63
C ASN A 22 13.06 -9.04 11.14
N VAL A 23 13.15 -7.70 11.19
CA VAL A 23 12.01 -6.82 11.02
C VAL A 23 11.39 -6.92 9.62
N ARG A 24 10.37 -7.77 9.48
CA ARG A 24 9.36 -7.72 8.42
C ARG A 24 8.13 -7.04 8.99
N PHE A 25 7.30 -6.43 8.14
CA PHE A 25 6.08 -5.77 8.59
C PHE A 25 4.84 -6.51 8.14
N GLN A 26 3.85 -6.59 9.01
CA GLN A 26 2.56 -7.20 8.71
C GLN A 26 1.39 -6.28 9.06
N PRO A 27 0.31 -6.30 8.26
CA PRO A 27 -0.85 -5.48 8.55
C PRO A 27 -1.62 -6.02 9.75
N VAL A 28 -1.86 -5.13 10.70
CA VAL A 28 -2.73 -5.36 11.86
C VAL A 28 -3.96 -4.49 11.71
N TYR A 29 -5.13 -5.11 11.89
CA TYR A 29 -6.42 -4.45 11.80
C TYR A 29 -7.09 -4.41 13.17
N GLN A 30 -7.42 -3.20 13.64
CA GLN A 30 -8.09 -2.99 14.91
C GLN A 30 -9.44 -2.32 14.66
N LYS A 31 -10.53 -2.97 15.10
CA LYS A 31 -11.88 -2.40 15.07
C LYS A 31 -12.15 -1.61 16.33
N GLU A 32 -12.66 -0.40 16.18
CA GLU A 32 -13.05 0.49 17.27
C GLU A 32 -14.38 1.18 16.95
N ALA A 33 -15.24 1.31 17.95
CA ALA A 33 -16.43 2.14 17.87
C ALA A 33 -16.09 3.55 18.36
N TRP A 34 -16.20 4.54 17.47
CA TRP A 34 -15.91 5.93 17.77
C TRP A 34 -17.20 6.73 17.90
N ASN A 35 -17.35 7.49 19.00
CA ASN A 35 -18.43 8.45 19.12
C ASN A 35 -18.16 9.64 18.19
N ALA A 36 -19.06 9.93 17.26
CA ALA A 36 -18.86 10.99 16.29
C ALA A 36 -18.73 12.37 16.97
N SER A 37 -19.45 12.61 18.07
CA SER A 37 -19.34 13.86 18.86
C SER A 37 -18.02 14.02 19.62
N GLU A 38 -17.24 12.95 19.78
CA GLU A 38 -15.89 12.98 20.38
C GLU A 38 -14.80 12.88 19.30
N THR A 39 -15.18 13.05 18.03
CA THR A 39 -14.30 12.89 16.86
C THR A 39 -14.22 14.19 16.07
N ALA A 40 -13.00 14.58 15.69
CA ALA A 40 -12.75 15.68 14.77
C ALA A 40 -12.20 15.18 13.43
N VAL A 41 -12.59 15.84 12.33
CA VAL A 41 -11.92 15.72 11.03
C VAL A 41 -11.13 17.00 10.78
N ILE A 42 -9.82 16.88 10.65
CA ILE A 42 -8.94 18.01 10.30
C ILE A 42 -8.64 17.94 8.80
N VAL A 43 -8.95 19.02 8.09
CA VAL A 43 -8.62 19.23 6.68
C VAL A 43 -7.31 20.00 6.59
N CYS A 44 -6.23 19.31 6.26
CA CYS A 44 -4.90 19.89 6.14
C CYS A 44 -4.68 20.46 4.73
N ASP A 45 -4.44 21.77 4.63
CA ASP A 45 -3.78 22.42 3.49
C ASP A 45 -4.38 22.08 2.10
N MET A 46 -5.70 21.85 2.02
CA MET A 46 -6.45 21.70 0.77
C MET A 46 -6.65 23.06 0.08
N TRP A 47 -5.55 23.64 -0.42
CA TRP A 47 -5.52 24.96 -1.03
C TRP A 47 -6.28 25.04 -2.37
N ASP A 48 -6.58 26.26 -2.80
CA ASP A 48 -7.17 26.56 -4.11
C ASP A 48 -6.22 26.29 -5.27
N LEU A 49 -4.92 26.53 -5.09
CA LEU A 49 -3.87 26.36 -6.10
C LEU A 49 -2.55 25.89 -5.46
N HIS A 50 -1.68 25.29 -6.26
CA HIS A 50 -0.32 24.92 -5.88
C HIS A 50 0.69 25.31 -6.96
N HIS A 51 1.97 25.44 -6.60
CA HIS A 51 3.03 25.75 -7.58
C HIS A 51 3.22 24.60 -8.58
N CYS A 52 2.97 23.37 -8.13
CA CYS A 52 2.86 22.18 -8.99
C CYS A 52 1.44 22.09 -9.58
N LEU A 53 1.35 22.04 -10.91
CA LEU A 53 0.08 21.97 -11.64
C LEU A 53 -0.61 20.64 -11.39
N ASN A 54 0.13 19.53 -11.38
CA ASN A 54 -0.38 18.20 -11.12
C ASN A 54 -0.89 18.06 -9.67
N ALA A 55 -0.23 18.69 -8.69
CA ALA A 55 -0.76 18.80 -7.33
C ALA A 55 -2.09 19.59 -7.28
N THR A 56 -2.21 20.66 -8.06
CA THR A 56 -3.47 21.41 -8.21
C THR A 56 -4.58 20.52 -8.80
N ARG A 57 -4.27 19.75 -9.85
CA ARG A 57 -5.20 18.82 -10.51
C ARG A 57 -5.66 17.71 -9.55
N ARG A 58 -4.74 17.05 -8.85
CA ARG A 58 -5.06 15.99 -7.87
C ARG A 58 -5.86 16.53 -6.69
N GLY A 59 -5.49 17.71 -6.16
CA GLY A 59 -6.25 18.38 -5.11
C GLY A 59 -7.70 18.66 -5.52
N ALA A 60 -7.92 19.13 -6.75
CA ALA A 60 -9.26 19.34 -7.30
C ALA A 60 -10.03 18.03 -7.51
N GLU A 61 -9.36 16.92 -7.81
CA GLU A 61 -9.98 15.62 -8.05
C GLU A 61 -10.45 14.94 -6.75
N VAL A 62 -9.66 14.99 -5.67
CA VAL A 62 -10.03 14.39 -4.38
C VAL A 62 -11.02 15.24 -3.59
N ALA A 63 -11.05 16.56 -3.80
CA ALA A 63 -11.85 17.49 -3.02
C ALA A 63 -13.37 17.18 -3.01
N PRO A 64 -14.04 16.83 -4.13
CA PRO A 64 -15.46 16.49 -4.10
C PRO A 64 -15.78 15.29 -3.19
N ARG A 65 -14.93 14.25 -3.25
CA ARG A 65 -15.07 13.06 -2.40
C ARG A 65 -14.79 13.39 -0.93
N MET A 66 -13.76 14.19 -0.67
CA MET A 66 -13.48 14.70 0.67
C MET A 66 -14.65 15.54 1.21
N ASN A 67 -15.29 16.39 0.39
CA ASN A 67 -16.46 17.16 0.82
C ASN A 67 -17.65 16.25 1.20
N GLN A 68 -17.86 15.13 0.49
CA GLN A 68 -18.85 14.12 0.87
C GLN A 68 -18.51 13.52 2.24
N PHE A 69 -17.24 13.15 2.45
CA PHE A 69 -16.75 12.66 3.74
C PHE A 69 -17.01 13.65 4.88
N LEU A 70 -16.68 14.94 4.68
CA LEU A 70 -16.92 16.00 5.66
C LEU A 70 -18.41 16.21 5.94
N LYS A 71 -19.27 16.16 4.92
CA LYS A 71 -20.73 16.24 5.09
C LYS A 71 -21.26 15.10 5.95
N THR A 72 -20.80 13.88 5.69
CA THR A 72 -21.20 12.70 6.45
C THR A 72 -20.69 12.76 7.89
N ALA A 73 -19.42 13.11 8.11
CA ALA A 73 -18.85 13.29 9.44
C ALA A 73 -19.62 14.36 10.24
N ARG A 74 -19.87 15.52 9.61
CA ARG A 74 -20.62 16.63 10.21
C ARG A 74 -22.07 16.23 10.55
N LYS A 75 -22.76 15.51 9.64
CA LYS A 75 -24.14 15.03 9.87
C LYS A 75 -24.24 14.14 11.11
N ASN A 76 -23.23 13.31 11.35
CA ASN A 76 -23.16 12.41 12.51
C ASN A 76 -22.63 13.08 13.79
N GLY A 77 -22.23 14.36 13.72
CA GLY A 77 -21.86 15.16 14.89
C GLY A 77 -20.36 15.36 15.10
N SER A 78 -19.51 14.98 14.15
CA SER A 78 -18.09 15.29 14.23
C SER A 78 -17.79 16.77 14.03
N LEU A 79 -16.76 17.22 14.74
CA LEU A 79 -16.20 18.56 14.57
C LEU A 79 -15.37 18.60 13.28
N ILE A 80 -15.61 19.61 12.42
CA ILE A 80 -14.79 19.84 11.24
C ILE A 80 -13.84 21.01 11.52
N ILE A 81 -12.54 20.78 11.28
CA ILE A 81 -11.48 21.78 11.45
C ILE A 81 -10.79 21.97 10.10
N HIS A 82 -10.89 23.18 9.55
CA HIS A 82 -10.19 23.57 8.32
C HIS A 82 -8.87 24.25 8.68
N ALA A 83 -7.76 23.72 8.16
CA ALA A 83 -6.44 24.25 8.41
C ALA A 83 -5.73 24.63 7.09
N PRO A 84 -6.14 25.73 6.43
CA PRO A 84 -5.51 26.23 5.21
C PRO A 84 -4.29 27.08 5.54
N SER A 85 -3.18 26.43 5.88
CA SER A 85 -1.97 27.10 6.35
C SER A 85 -1.46 28.14 5.36
N SER A 86 -0.93 29.24 5.89
CA SER A 86 -0.43 30.39 5.08
C SER A 86 -1.52 31.14 4.30
N CYS A 87 -2.80 30.80 4.45
CA CYS A 87 -3.94 31.43 3.77
C CYS A 87 -5.04 31.87 4.74
N MET A 88 -4.67 32.31 5.94
CA MET A 88 -5.65 32.63 6.99
C MET A 88 -6.37 33.98 6.79
N LYS A 89 -5.81 34.89 5.99
CA LYS A 89 -6.32 36.27 5.82
C LYS A 89 -7.79 36.33 5.38
N PRO A 90 -8.26 35.56 4.37
CA PRO A 90 -9.67 35.58 3.98
C PRO A 90 -10.65 35.15 5.09
N TYR A 91 -10.16 34.45 6.12
CA TYR A 91 -10.97 33.89 7.19
C TYR A 91 -10.96 34.73 8.47
N GLU A 92 -10.28 35.87 8.52
CA GLU A 92 -10.09 36.68 9.74
C GLU A 92 -11.39 37.04 10.47
N ASN A 93 -12.48 37.24 9.72
CA ASN A 93 -13.81 37.60 10.20
C ASN A 93 -14.81 36.42 10.15
N HIS A 94 -14.37 35.24 9.70
CA HIS A 94 -15.23 34.08 9.64
C HIS A 94 -15.55 33.58 11.06
N PRO A 95 -16.81 33.20 11.36
CA PRO A 95 -17.17 32.69 12.70
C PRO A 95 -16.30 31.53 13.18
N GLY A 96 -15.94 30.60 12.28
CA GLY A 96 -15.05 29.48 12.60
C GLY A 96 -13.62 29.88 12.98
N ARG A 97 -13.09 30.98 12.44
CA ARG A 97 -11.81 31.56 12.88
C ARG A 97 -11.95 32.15 14.29
N LYS A 98 -13.02 32.92 14.54
CA LYS A 98 -13.30 33.48 15.86
C LYS A 98 -13.50 32.39 16.91
N ARG A 99 -14.13 31.27 16.53
CA ARG A 99 -14.27 30.08 17.38
C ARG A 99 -12.90 29.52 17.81
N ALA A 100 -11.96 29.38 16.88
CA ALA A 100 -10.60 28.92 17.20
C ALA A 100 -9.86 29.88 18.15
N GLN A 101 -9.93 31.19 17.87
CA GLN A 101 -9.28 32.23 18.67
C GLN A 101 -9.88 32.36 20.09
N GLY A 102 -11.18 32.10 20.22
CA GLY A 102 -11.91 32.18 21.49
C GLY A 102 -11.86 30.91 22.33
N ALA A 103 -11.24 29.83 21.83
CA ALA A 103 -11.14 28.59 22.58
C ALA A 103 -10.28 28.77 23.85
N PRO A 104 -10.74 28.27 25.02
CA PRO A 104 -9.97 28.37 26.25
C PRO A 104 -8.65 27.60 26.11
N MET A 105 -7.58 28.14 26.71
CA MET A 105 -6.29 27.46 26.70
C MET A 105 -6.38 26.11 27.41
N ALA A 106 -5.96 25.05 26.73
CA ALA A 106 -5.97 23.71 27.26
C ALA A 106 -4.96 23.57 28.41
N PRO A 107 -5.33 22.94 29.54
CA PRO A 107 -4.40 22.72 30.65
C PRO A 107 -3.28 21.74 30.32
N ASN A 108 -3.47 20.88 29.31
CA ASN A 108 -2.53 19.86 28.83
C ASN A 108 -1.90 20.22 27.47
N LEU A 109 -1.72 21.52 27.18
CA LEU A 109 -1.15 21.98 25.92
C LEU A 109 0.28 21.42 25.72
N PRO A 110 0.56 20.70 24.61
CA PRO A 110 1.89 20.14 24.41
C PRO A 110 2.94 21.20 24.13
N LYS A 111 4.14 21.03 24.70
CA LYS A 111 5.20 22.05 24.69
C LYS A 111 5.57 22.54 23.28
N GLN A 112 5.60 21.66 22.31
CA GLN A 112 6.03 21.94 20.93
C GLN A 112 4.87 21.97 19.93
N ILE A 113 3.61 22.06 20.40
CA ILE A 113 2.43 22.02 19.52
C ILE A 113 2.32 23.23 18.57
N ALA A 114 3.15 24.26 18.76
CA ALA A 114 3.22 25.42 17.87
C ALA A 114 4.25 25.24 16.73
N GLU A 115 5.06 24.18 16.77
CA GLU A 115 6.22 24.02 15.91
C GLU A 115 6.01 22.92 14.87
N TRP A 116 6.59 23.11 13.68
CA TRP A 116 6.70 22.05 12.69
C TRP A 116 7.46 20.84 13.25
N CYS A 117 7.01 19.64 12.91
CA CYS A 117 7.60 18.37 13.33
C CYS A 117 8.23 17.64 12.14
N TYR A 118 9.55 17.69 12.04
CA TYR A 118 10.29 17.08 10.93
C TYR A 118 10.38 15.55 11.05
N SER A 119 10.43 15.02 12.28
CA SER A 119 10.45 13.59 12.59
C SER A 119 10.06 13.36 14.05
N ILE A 120 9.71 12.12 14.38
CA ILE A 120 9.57 11.60 15.75
C ILE A 120 10.53 10.41 15.97
N PRO A 121 10.93 10.10 17.21
CA PRO A 121 11.91 9.04 17.48
C PRO A 121 11.56 7.68 16.88
N GLU A 122 10.27 7.34 16.82
CA GLU A 122 9.78 6.08 16.26
C GLU A 122 10.16 5.92 14.79
N GLU A 123 10.21 7.01 14.02
CA GLU A 123 10.58 6.99 12.60
C GLU A 123 12.08 6.73 12.37
N GLU A 124 12.94 6.92 13.38
CA GLU A 124 14.40 6.72 13.26
C GLU A 124 14.76 5.23 13.07
N GLN A 125 13.80 4.32 13.29
CA GLN A 125 13.95 2.88 13.09
C GLN A 125 13.87 2.46 11.61
N GLY A 126 13.44 3.35 10.72
CA GLY A 126 13.30 3.08 9.29
C GLY A 126 13.98 4.15 8.41
N ALA A 127 14.23 3.79 7.15
CA ALA A 127 14.60 4.78 6.15
C ALA A 127 13.35 5.53 5.67
N TYR A 128 13.46 6.86 5.50
CA TYR A 128 12.40 7.63 4.87
C TYR A 128 12.23 7.17 3.41
N PRO A 129 11.00 6.92 2.93
CA PRO A 129 10.82 6.02 1.78
C PRO A 129 10.95 6.69 0.41
N ILE A 130 10.95 8.03 0.35
CA ILE A 130 11.07 8.80 -0.88
C ILE A 130 12.12 9.90 -0.75
N ASP A 131 12.76 10.24 -1.85
CA ASP A 131 13.57 11.44 -1.97
C ASP A 131 12.68 12.60 -2.44
N GLN A 132 12.50 13.59 -1.56
CA GLN A 132 11.70 14.78 -1.78
C GLN A 132 12.55 16.06 -1.75
N THR A 133 13.88 15.94 -1.92
CA THR A 133 14.82 17.06 -1.78
C THR A 133 14.69 18.11 -2.89
N ASP A 134 14.07 17.75 -4.02
CA ASP A 134 13.76 18.66 -5.14
C ASP A 134 12.41 19.39 -4.98
N GLY A 135 11.68 19.13 -3.89
CA GLY A 135 10.33 19.67 -3.66
C GLY A 135 9.20 18.76 -4.13
N GLY A 136 9.49 17.67 -4.84
CA GLY A 136 8.53 16.63 -5.23
C GLY A 136 7.59 17.02 -6.38
N GLU A 137 7.98 17.99 -7.21
CA GLU A 137 7.19 18.41 -8.37
C GLU A 137 7.21 17.33 -9.47
N ASP A 138 6.03 16.91 -9.93
CA ASP A 138 5.86 15.85 -10.93
C ASP A 138 5.27 16.36 -12.25
N ASP A 139 5.32 17.67 -12.47
CA ASP A 139 4.90 18.31 -13.72
C ASP A 139 5.88 18.01 -14.86
N ASP A 140 5.36 18.03 -16.10
CA ASP A 140 6.23 18.23 -17.25
C ASP A 140 6.90 19.63 -17.15
N PRO A 141 8.22 19.77 -17.37
CA PRO A 141 8.90 21.06 -17.22
C PRO A 141 8.31 22.20 -18.06
N ALA A 142 7.80 21.91 -19.26
CA ALA A 142 7.18 22.93 -20.10
C ALA A 142 5.78 23.33 -19.58
N GLU A 143 5.00 22.36 -19.08
CA GLU A 143 3.74 22.65 -18.38
C GLU A 143 3.98 23.47 -17.12
N HIS A 144 5.02 23.15 -16.33
CA HIS A 144 5.38 23.88 -15.13
C HIS A 144 5.74 25.35 -15.43
N GLU A 145 6.57 25.59 -16.45
CA GLU A 145 6.93 26.95 -16.86
C GLU A 145 5.70 27.74 -17.35
N ALA A 146 4.82 27.10 -18.14
CA ALA A 146 3.58 27.72 -18.60
C ALA A 146 2.64 28.06 -17.43
N TRP A 147 2.53 27.14 -16.47
CA TRP A 147 1.73 27.33 -15.26
C TRP A 147 2.25 28.49 -14.40
N ALA A 148 3.56 28.56 -14.18
CA ALA A 148 4.18 29.67 -13.46
C ALA A 148 3.91 31.03 -14.11
N LYS A 149 3.94 31.10 -15.45
CA LYS A 149 3.57 32.32 -16.21
C LYS A 149 2.10 32.67 -16.05
N GLU A 150 1.21 31.68 -16.08
CA GLU A 150 -0.23 31.88 -15.87
C GLU A 150 -0.52 32.42 -14.46
N LEU A 151 0.12 31.84 -13.43
CA LEU A 151 0.02 32.31 -12.05
C LEU A 151 0.47 33.76 -11.91
N ALA A 152 1.62 34.11 -12.49
CA ALA A 152 2.13 35.48 -12.48
C ALA A 152 1.19 36.45 -13.20
N ALA A 153 0.60 36.05 -14.33
CA ALA A 153 -0.37 36.85 -15.07
C ALA A 153 -1.67 37.09 -14.27
N LYS A 154 -2.04 36.16 -13.37
CA LYS A 154 -3.14 36.32 -12.39
C LYS A 154 -2.75 37.18 -11.18
N GLY A 155 -1.52 37.69 -11.12
CA GLY A 155 -1.01 38.47 -9.98
C GLY A 155 -0.69 37.62 -8.74
N LEU A 156 -0.55 36.31 -8.90
CA LEU A 156 -0.18 35.37 -7.83
C LEU A 156 1.33 35.17 -7.79
N ASN A 157 1.85 34.76 -6.62
CA ASN A 157 3.24 34.33 -6.50
C ASN A 157 3.38 32.91 -7.06
N PRO A 158 4.14 32.67 -8.15
CA PRO A 158 4.25 31.34 -8.73
C PRO A 158 4.80 30.26 -7.79
N ARG A 159 5.58 30.64 -6.76
CA ARG A 159 6.12 29.70 -5.77
C ARG A 159 5.16 29.37 -4.62
N ALA A 160 4.16 30.20 -4.42
CA ALA A 160 3.15 30.04 -3.37
C ALA A 160 1.82 30.67 -3.83
N PRO A 161 1.15 30.08 -4.83
CA PRO A 161 -0.02 30.70 -5.46
C PRO A 161 -1.31 30.54 -4.64
N TRP A 162 -1.31 29.70 -3.60
CA TRP A 162 -2.46 29.49 -2.73
C TRP A 162 -2.89 30.78 -2.05
N THR A 163 -4.19 31.04 -2.02
CA THR A 163 -4.78 32.21 -1.35
C THR A 163 -5.81 31.84 -0.28
N ARG A 164 -6.35 30.62 -0.34
CA ARG A 164 -7.43 30.10 0.51
C ARG A 164 -7.51 28.58 0.40
N GLN A 165 -8.38 27.95 1.17
CA GLN A 165 -8.85 26.58 0.91
C GLN A 165 -9.67 26.55 -0.39
N THR A 166 -9.58 25.47 -1.15
CA THR A 166 -10.45 25.22 -2.31
C THR A 166 -11.93 25.40 -1.96
N ASP A 167 -12.68 26.01 -2.87
CA ASP A 167 -14.13 26.24 -2.74
C ASP A 167 -14.96 24.97 -2.95
N LEU A 168 -14.32 23.87 -3.36
CA LEU A 168 -14.93 22.55 -3.45
C LEU A 168 -15.23 21.91 -2.09
N LEU A 169 -14.65 22.45 -1.00
CA LEU A 169 -14.89 22.01 0.37
C LEU A 169 -15.78 23.01 1.11
N ASP A 170 -16.97 22.56 1.51
CA ASP A 170 -17.94 23.42 2.19
C ASP A 170 -17.49 23.72 3.63
N ILE A 171 -17.25 25.01 3.92
CA ILE A 171 -16.95 25.50 5.28
C ILE A 171 -18.24 26.05 5.90
N HIS A 172 -18.71 25.42 6.96
CA HIS A 172 -19.91 25.84 7.67
C HIS A 172 -19.58 26.83 8.79
N LYS A 173 -20.56 27.67 9.16
CA LYS A 173 -20.41 28.65 10.25
C LYS A 173 -20.01 28.06 11.61
N ASN A 174 -20.32 26.78 11.82
CA ASN A 174 -20.01 26.06 13.05
C ASN A 174 -18.70 25.28 12.94
N ASP A 175 -18.04 25.24 11.79
CA ASP A 175 -16.73 24.61 11.68
C ASP A 175 -15.66 25.50 12.33
N VAL A 176 -14.45 24.97 12.47
CA VAL A 176 -13.30 25.68 13.04
C VAL A 176 -12.33 26.00 11.91
N ILE A 177 -11.70 27.18 11.95
CA ILE A 177 -10.66 27.53 10.98
C ILE A 177 -9.42 28.03 11.71
N SER A 178 -8.32 27.30 11.57
CA SER A 178 -7.01 27.68 12.12
C SER A 178 -5.91 26.84 11.49
N ASP A 179 -4.72 27.40 11.32
CA ASP A 179 -3.48 26.69 11.02
C ASP A 179 -2.52 26.65 12.22
N SER A 180 -2.97 27.12 13.39
CA SER A 180 -2.22 27.11 14.65
C SER A 180 -2.49 25.82 15.42
N GLY A 181 -1.45 25.03 15.67
CA GLY A 181 -1.57 23.82 16.48
C GLY A 181 -2.05 24.10 17.91
N VAL A 182 -1.70 25.27 18.48
CA VAL A 182 -2.19 25.69 19.81
C VAL A 182 -3.70 25.89 19.81
N GLU A 183 -4.23 26.64 18.84
CA GLU A 183 -5.66 26.93 18.77
C GLU A 183 -6.47 25.67 18.45
N ILE A 184 -5.98 24.84 17.52
CA ILE A 184 -6.62 23.56 17.18
C ILE A 184 -6.64 22.64 18.40
N TRP A 185 -5.53 22.52 19.14
CA TRP A 185 -5.49 21.72 20.37
C TRP A 185 -6.46 22.23 21.43
N ASN A 186 -6.48 23.55 21.67
CA ASN A 186 -7.41 24.18 22.61
C ASN A 186 -8.87 23.89 22.27
N VAL A 187 -9.24 24.01 20.99
CA VAL A 187 -10.59 23.67 20.52
C VAL A 187 -10.89 22.19 20.77
N MET A 188 -9.98 21.29 20.40
CA MET A 188 -10.19 19.85 20.59
C MET A 188 -10.40 19.49 22.06
N GLU A 189 -9.61 20.07 22.97
CA GLU A 189 -9.77 19.84 24.41
C GLU A 189 -11.07 20.43 24.95
N ALA A 190 -11.43 21.65 24.55
CA ALA A 190 -12.67 22.31 24.97
C ALA A 190 -13.94 21.56 24.51
N GLU A 191 -13.87 20.91 23.34
CA GLU A 191 -14.97 20.15 22.75
C GLU A 191 -14.95 18.65 23.15
N GLY A 192 -13.99 18.22 23.97
CA GLY A 192 -13.89 16.83 24.42
C GLY A 192 -13.51 15.84 23.31
N ILE A 193 -12.75 16.29 22.32
CA ILE A 193 -12.30 15.48 21.17
C ILE A 193 -11.22 14.49 21.61
N LYS A 194 -11.52 13.20 21.40
CA LYS A 194 -10.64 12.06 21.69
C LYS A 194 -10.01 11.51 20.42
N ASN A 195 -10.79 11.46 19.34
CA ASN A 195 -10.38 10.85 18.08
C ASN A 195 -10.20 11.91 17.00
N VAL A 196 -9.19 11.73 16.14
CA VAL A 196 -8.90 12.65 15.05
C VAL A 196 -8.72 11.88 13.75
N ILE A 197 -9.45 12.30 12.72
CA ILE A 197 -9.23 11.84 11.34
C ILE A 197 -8.56 12.99 10.59
N LEU A 198 -7.35 12.77 10.09
CA LEU A 198 -6.66 13.74 9.25
C LEU A 198 -6.89 13.40 7.78
N VAL A 199 -7.30 14.41 7.00
CA VAL A 199 -7.43 14.37 5.54
C VAL A 199 -6.66 15.56 4.95
N GLY A 200 -6.38 15.55 3.66
CA GLY A 200 -5.75 16.69 2.97
C GLY A 200 -4.35 16.40 2.46
N VAL A 201 -3.60 17.46 2.16
CA VAL A 201 -2.35 17.37 1.38
C VAL A 201 -1.26 18.28 1.97
N HIS A 202 0.03 18.07 1.72
CA HIS A 202 0.62 16.87 1.14
C HIS A 202 1.11 15.92 2.25
N THR A 203 0.91 14.61 2.07
CA THR A 203 1.08 13.56 3.09
C THR A 203 2.46 13.57 3.72
N ASN A 204 3.49 13.62 2.88
CA ASN A 204 4.91 13.65 3.26
C ASN A 204 5.39 14.98 3.87
N MET A 205 4.58 16.03 3.79
CA MET A 205 4.92 17.37 4.24
C MET A 205 3.95 17.84 5.31
N CYS A 206 2.86 18.50 4.92
CA CYS A 206 2.00 19.25 5.83
C CYS A 206 1.17 18.32 6.74
N VAL A 207 0.64 17.24 6.18
CA VAL A 207 -0.16 16.25 6.91
C VAL A 207 0.68 15.59 8.02
N LEU A 208 1.95 15.25 7.75
CA LEU A 208 2.87 14.73 8.76
C LEU A 208 3.35 15.81 9.73
N GLY A 209 3.81 16.94 9.20
CA GLY A 209 4.73 17.83 9.89
C GLY A 209 4.15 19.15 10.40
N ARG A 210 2.94 19.56 10.00
CA ARG A 210 2.32 20.78 10.55
C ARG A 210 2.19 20.67 12.08
N PRO A 211 2.06 21.79 12.79
CA PRO A 211 1.87 21.77 14.24
C PRO A 211 0.62 20.99 14.70
N PHE A 212 -0.36 20.81 13.81
CA PHE A 212 -1.56 19.98 13.98
C PHE A 212 -1.52 18.67 13.18
N GLY A 213 -0.37 18.31 12.59
CA GLY A 213 -0.17 17.12 11.76
C GLY A 213 -0.03 15.84 12.57
N LEU A 214 0.03 14.70 11.87
CA LEU A 214 0.01 13.36 12.46
C LEU A 214 1.06 13.16 13.54
N ARG A 215 2.31 13.59 13.29
CA ARG A 215 3.41 13.44 14.25
C ARG A 215 3.10 14.12 15.58
N ARG A 216 2.63 15.37 15.53
CA ARG A 216 2.28 16.12 16.74
C ARG A 216 1.08 15.54 17.46
N LEU A 217 0.07 15.09 16.72
CA LEU A 217 -1.13 14.51 17.32
C LEU A 217 -0.83 13.15 17.97
N ALA A 218 -0.13 12.25 17.26
CA ALA A 218 0.20 10.91 17.71
C ALA A 218 1.16 10.95 18.93
N SER A 219 2.29 11.66 18.83
CA SER A 219 3.27 11.73 19.93
C SER A 219 2.75 12.42 21.19
N ASN A 220 1.62 13.15 21.10
CA ASN A 220 0.96 13.76 22.26
C ASN A 220 -0.33 13.03 22.66
N GLY A 221 -0.51 11.78 22.21
CA GLY A 221 -1.51 10.85 22.74
C GLY A 221 -2.92 10.99 22.18
N LYS A 222 -3.12 11.70 21.06
CA LYS A 222 -4.42 11.67 20.36
C LYS A 222 -4.61 10.33 19.64
N ASN A 223 -5.82 9.78 19.69
CA ASN A 223 -6.19 8.64 18.85
C ASN A 223 -6.41 9.14 17.42
N VAL A 224 -5.32 9.26 16.67
CA VAL A 224 -5.31 9.84 15.33
C VAL A 224 -5.19 8.77 14.26
N VAL A 225 -5.91 8.98 13.15
CA VAL A 225 -5.75 8.19 11.92
C VAL A 225 -5.60 9.11 10.72
N LEU A 226 -4.82 8.68 9.74
CA LEU A 226 -4.88 9.22 8.38
C LEU A 226 -6.01 8.53 7.61
N CYS A 227 -6.86 9.29 6.91
CA CYS A 227 -7.73 8.72 5.89
C CYS A 227 -6.93 8.56 4.60
N ARG A 228 -6.39 7.37 4.36
CA ARG A 228 -5.30 7.12 3.39
C ARG A 228 -5.71 7.28 1.92
N ASP A 229 -7.00 7.26 1.62
CA ASP A 229 -7.55 7.51 0.28
C ASP A 229 -8.03 8.97 0.09
N LEU A 230 -7.93 9.84 1.11
CA LEU A 230 -8.25 11.26 1.02
C LEU A 230 -7.01 12.14 1.23
N THR A 231 -5.93 11.78 0.55
CA THR A 231 -4.63 12.45 0.67
C THR A 231 -3.83 12.34 -0.63
N ASP A 232 -2.74 13.10 -0.72
CA ASP A 232 -1.82 13.15 -1.86
C ASP A 232 -0.42 13.58 -1.37
N THR A 233 0.63 13.19 -2.08
CA THR A 233 2.04 13.43 -1.69
C THR A 233 2.70 14.40 -2.67
N MET A 234 3.72 15.16 -2.25
CA MET A 234 4.65 15.79 -3.19
C MET A 234 5.80 14.84 -3.47
N TYR A 235 5.81 14.21 -4.64
CA TYR A 235 6.86 13.27 -5.04
C TYR A 235 7.08 13.31 -6.55
N ASN A 236 8.34 13.53 -6.95
CA ASN A 236 8.79 13.49 -8.33
C ASN A 236 9.21 12.04 -8.69
N PRO A 237 8.55 11.36 -9.64
CA PRO A 237 8.91 10.00 -10.09
C PRO A 237 10.34 9.87 -10.65
N LYS A 238 11.03 10.98 -10.96
CA LYS A 238 12.44 10.98 -11.39
C LYS A 238 13.42 10.96 -10.22
N MET A 239 12.95 11.11 -8.99
CA MET A 239 13.74 10.99 -7.76
C MET A 239 13.61 9.58 -7.19
N LYS A 240 14.51 9.18 -6.29
CA LYS A 240 14.45 7.86 -5.65
C LYS A 240 13.12 7.69 -4.90
N PRO A 241 12.47 6.51 -4.95
CA PRO A 241 12.98 5.24 -5.51
C PRO A 241 12.63 4.99 -6.99
N TYR A 242 12.34 6.02 -7.78
CA TYR A 242 12.03 5.93 -9.22
C TYR A 242 10.74 5.16 -9.55
N VAL A 243 9.77 5.24 -8.65
CA VAL A 243 8.44 4.63 -8.78
C VAL A 243 7.42 5.65 -9.29
N SER A 244 6.21 5.19 -9.62
CA SER A 244 5.11 6.08 -9.99
C SER A 244 4.77 7.05 -8.84
N HIS A 245 4.11 8.16 -9.17
CA HIS A 245 3.63 9.10 -8.15
C HIS A 245 2.78 8.41 -7.08
N PHE A 246 1.82 7.58 -7.52
CA PHE A 246 0.90 6.88 -6.62
C PHE A 246 1.61 5.85 -5.74
N THR A 247 2.63 5.16 -6.26
CA THR A 247 3.48 4.28 -5.45
C THR A 247 4.27 5.08 -4.41
N GLY A 248 4.72 6.29 -4.74
CA GLY A 248 5.34 7.20 -3.77
C GLY A 248 4.39 7.56 -2.62
N THR A 249 3.11 7.79 -2.92
CA THR A 249 2.07 8.00 -1.91
C THR A 249 1.83 6.74 -1.06
N ASP A 250 1.74 5.56 -1.68
CA ASP A 250 1.60 4.27 -0.98
C ASP A 250 2.75 4.06 0.03
N LEU A 251 3.99 4.35 -0.39
CA LEU A 251 5.18 4.22 0.45
C LEU A 251 5.17 5.15 1.67
N ILE A 252 4.68 6.38 1.52
CA ILE A 252 4.52 7.32 2.65
C ILE A 252 3.41 6.87 3.59
N ILE A 253 2.30 6.34 3.06
CA ILE A 253 1.23 5.75 3.87
C ILE A 253 1.77 4.57 4.67
N GLU A 254 2.55 3.68 4.07
CA GLU A 254 3.18 2.58 4.80
C GLU A 254 4.13 3.07 5.89
N HIS A 255 4.94 4.10 5.62
CA HIS A 255 5.82 4.71 6.63
C HIS A 255 5.02 5.24 7.82
N ILE A 256 3.88 5.90 7.56
CA ILE A 256 2.95 6.36 8.60
C ILE A 256 2.40 5.18 9.41
N GLU A 257 1.97 4.11 8.74
CA GLU A 257 1.41 2.92 9.40
C GLU A 257 2.41 2.16 10.26
N LYS A 258 3.70 2.21 9.90
CA LYS A 258 4.81 1.60 10.65
C LYS A 258 5.15 2.40 11.89
N TRP A 259 5.24 3.73 11.77
CA TRP A 259 5.98 4.53 12.76
C TRP A 259 5.21 5.68 13.39
N VAL A 260 4.10 6.12 12.80
CA VAL A 260 3.42 7.36 13.22
C VAL A 260 2.05 7.07 13.82
N CYS A 261 1.13 6.53 13.03
CA CYS A 261 -0.22 6.23 13.48
C CYS A 261 -0.93 5.24 12.54
N PRO A 262 -2.03 4.61 12.99
CA PRO A 262 -2.86 3.82 12.10
C PRO A 262 -3.53 4.65 11.00
N THR A 263 -4.08 3.97 10.00
CA THR A 263 -4.84 4.58 8.89
C THR A 263 -6.23 3.98 8.76
N MET A 264 -7.12 4.67 8.03
CA MET A 264 -8.45 4.20 7.65
C MET A 264 -8.79 4.61 6.21
N THR A 265 -9.92 4.13 5.67
CA THR A 265 -10.42 4.54 4.34
C THR A 265 -11.76 5.27 4.43
N SER A 266 -12.02 6.17 3.48
CA SER A 266 -13.20 7.05 3.46
C SER A 266 -14.52 6.29 3.43
N ASN A 267 -14.53 5.11 2.81
CA ASN A 267 -15.70 4.27 2.70
C ASN A 267 -16.21 3.72 4.05
N GLN A 268 -15.39 3.74 5.10
CA GLN A 268 -15.87 3.35 6.43
C GLN A 268 -16.91 4.34 6.99
N LEU A 269 -16.93 5.58 6.48
CA LEU A 269 -18.01 6.55 6.76
C LEU A 269 -19.02 6.64 5.60
N LEU A 270 -18.58 6.45 4.36
CA LEU A 270 -19.40 6.70 3.17
C LEU A 270 -20.19 5.46 2.69
N GLY A 271 -19.75 4.25 3.06
CA GLY A 271 -20.45 2.99 2.83
C GLY A 271 -20.24 2.34 1.45
N ASP A 272 -19.42 2.94 0.59
CA ASP A 272 -19.11 2.52 -0.78
C ASP A 272 -17.63 2.05 -0.92
N GLU A 273 -16.93 2.42 -2.00
CA GLU A 273 -15.54 2.06 -2.22
C GLU A 273 -14.56 3.18 -1.82
N PRO A 274 -13.31 2.86 -1.45
CA PRO A 274 -12.27 3.88 -1.26
C PRO A 274 -12.09 4.76 -2.50
N PHE A 275 -11.67 6.00 -2.29
CA PHE A 275 -11.33 6.89 -3.40
C PHE A 275 -10.09 6.38 -4.15
N GLN A 276 -10.11 6.53 -5.47
CA GLN A 276 -8.98 6.25 -6.35
C GLN A 276 -8.89 7.35 -7.39
N PHE A 277 -7.68 7.89 -7.59
CA PHE A 277 -7.44 8.85 -8.65
C PHE A 277 -7.66 8.18 -10.02
N LYS A 278 -8.29 8.90 -10.94
CA LYS A 278 -8.57 8.46 -12.31
C LYS A 278 -7.33 7.99 -13.05
N ASN A 279 -6.19 8.64 -12.78
CA ASN A 279 -4.92 8.32 -13.42
C ASN A 279 -4.13 7.22 -12.69
N ASP A 280 -4.60 6.76 -11.52
CA ASP A 280 -4.05 5.56 -10.90
C ASP A 280 -4.75 4.32 -11.49
N THR A 281 -4.23 3.83 -12.61
CA THR A 281 -4.76 2.65 -13.31
C THR A 281 -3.92 1.40 -13.07
N ARG A 282 -3.06 1.42 -12.03
CA ARG A 282 -2.12 0.34 -11.75
C ARG A 282 -2.88 -0.93 -11.36
N PRO A 283 -2.65 -2.08 -12.01
CA PRO A 283 -3.18 -3.35 -11.53
C PRO A 283 -2.59 -3.69 -10.15
N HIS A 284 -3.37 -4.38 -9.32
CA HIS A 284 -2.99 -4.74 -7.96
C HIS A 284 -2.39 -6.15 -7.90
N VAL A 285 -1.11 -6.23 -7.56
CA VAL A 285 -0.39 -7.48 -7.30
C VAL A 285 -0.31 -7.73 -5.80
N VAL A 286 -0.88 -8.85 -5.35
CA VAL A 286 -0.73 -9.32 -3.97
C VAL A 286 0.30 -10.45 -3.93
N MET A 287 1.35 -10.28 -3.14
CA MET A 287 2.40 -11.28 -2.96
C MET A 287 2.25 -11.94 -1.58
N LEU A 288 2.02 -13.26 -1.56
CA LEU A 288 2.06 -14.06 -0.34
C LEU A 288 3.46 -14.65 -0.18
N VAL A 289 4.19 -14.22 0.86
CA VAL A 289 5.60 -14.54 1.07
C VAL A 289 5.79 -15.24 2.41
N ALA A 290 5.78 -16.56 2.39
CA ALA A 290 5.84 -17.41 3.57
C ALA A 290 6.64 -18.71 3.33
N GLU A 291 7.70 -18.62 2.54
CA GLU A 291 8.73 -19.65 2.40
C GLU A 291 10.00 -19.26 3.18
N ARG A 292 10.92 -20.22 3.36
CA ARG A 292 12.10 -20.07 4.24
C ARG A 292 13.41 -20.56 3.60
N GLU A 293 13.33 -21.11 2.40
CA GLU A 293 14.45 -21.81 1.76
C GLU A 293 15.18 -20.88 0.79
N TYR A 294 14.50 -19.88 0.23
CA TYR A 294 14.98 -19.08 -0.89
C TYR A 294 15.08 -17.58 -0.61
N VAL A 295 14.79 -17.17 0.64
CA VAL A 295 14.92 -15.79 1.13
C VAL A 295 14.05 -14.81 0.31
N THR A 296 12.90 -15.28 -0.17
CA THR A 296 12.00 -14.44 -0.97
C THR A 296 11.36 -13.32 -0.18
N ASN A 297 11.43 -13.36 1.15
CA ASN A 297 11.09 -12.25 2.03
C ASN A 297 12.00 -11.02 1.85
N GLU A 298 13.19 -11.18 1.24
CA GLU A 298 14.09 -10.05 0.93
C GLU A 298 14.09 -9.75 -0.58
N THR A 299 14.11 -10.78 -1.42
CA THR A 299 14.22 -10.59 -2.87
C THR A 299 12.93 -10.07 -3.50
N LEU A 300 11.74 -10.50 -3.06
CA LEU A 300 10.48 -10.04 -3.63
C LEU A 300 10.16 -8.58 -3.31
N PRO A 301 10.38 -8.06 -2.07
CA PRO A 301 10.24 -6.63 -1.81
C PRO A 301 11.15 -5.76 -2.67
N LYS A 302 12.41 -6.16 -2.84
CA LYS A 302 13.34 -5.46 -3.73
C LYS A 302 12.86 -5.50 -5.18
N PHE A 303 12.50 -6.69 -5.67
CA PHE A 303 11.97 -6.87 -7.02
C PHE A 303 10.73 -6.00 -7.27
N ALA A 304 9.78 -6.00 -6.34
CA ALA A 304 8.55 -5.21 -6.44
C ALA A 304 8.86 -3.72 -6.57
N LEU A 305 9.74 -3.19 -5.71
CA LEU A 305 10.09 -1.77 -5.75
C LEU A 305 10.79 -1.40 -7.07
N GLU A 306 11.78 -2.19 -7.48
CA GLU A 306 12.65 -1.87 -8.62
C GLU A 306 11.98 -2.14 -9.99
N HIS A 307 11.10 -3.13 -10.08
CA HIS A 307 10.56 -3.60 -11.36
C HIS A 307 9.05 -3.44 -11.52
N LEU A 308 8.29 -3.30 -10.42
CA LEU A 308 6.83 -3.16 -10.49
C LEU A 308 6.35 -1.78 -10.05
N GLY A 309 7.12 -1.04 -9.26
CA GLY A 309 6.69 0.21 -8.62
C GLY A 309 6.26 1.34 -9.58
N LYS A 310 6.52 1.24 -10.88
CA LYS A 310 6.01 2.20 -11.88
C LYS A 310 4.63 1.87 -12.42
N GLU A 311 4.28 0.58 -12.49
CA GLU A 311 3.15 0.07 -13.27
C GLU A 311 2.10 -0.63 -12.40
N TYR A 312 2.47 -1.05 -11.19
CA TYR A 312 1.63 -1.86 -10.33
C TYR A 312 1.49 -1.24 -8.94
N LYS A 313 0.32 -1.45 -8.34
CA LYS A 313 0.11 -1.37 -6.90
C LYS A 313 0.54 -2.72 -6.34
N VAL A 314 1.40 -2.74 -5.34
CA VAL A 314 1.91 -4.00 -4.77
C VAL A 314 1.62 -4.08 -3.28
N THR A 315 0.99 -5.16 -2.84
CA THR A 315 0.86 -5.51 -1.43
C THR A 315 1.66 -6.78 -1.15
N ILE A 316 2.62 -6.70 -0.24
CA ILE A 316 3.43 -7.86 0.18
C ILE A 316 2.99 -8.28 1.57
N LEU A 317 2.64 -9.55 1.73
CA LEU A 317 2.19 -10.13 3.00
C LEU A 317 3.12 -11.26 3.43
N HIS A 318 3.58 -11.18 4.67
CA HIS A 318 4.48 -12.15 5.27
C HIS A 318 3.76 -13.02 6.31
N CYS A 319 4.29 -14.22 6.55
CA CYS A 319 3.97 -14.96 7.78
C CYS A 319 4.83 -14.47 8.95
N ASP A 320 4.41 -14.81 10.17
CA ASP A 320 5.23 -14.65 11.37
C ASP A 320 6.60 -15.34 11.23
N GLU A 321 7.56 -14.92 12.04
CA GLU A 321 8.87 -15.59 12.12
C GLU A 321 8.79 -16.97 12.76
N GLU A 322 9.70 -17.84 12.34
CA GLU A 322 9.75 -19.20 12.86
C GLU A 322 10.06 -19.16 14.37
N GLY A 323 9.20 -19.82 15.17
CA GLY A 323 9.32 -19.86 16.62
C GLY A 323 8.78 -18.63 17.36
N GLN A 324 8.42 -17.55 16.65
CA GLN A 324 7.95 -16.30 17.26
C GLN A 324 6.45 -16.04 17.05
N GLY A 325 5.77 -16.83 16.21
CA GLY A 325 4.35 -16.71 15.99
C GLY A 325 3.71 -17.90 15.29
N LYS A 326 2.56 -17.67 14.68
CA LYS A 326 1.79 -18.71 13.97
C LYS A 326 2.31 -18.80 12.55
N ARG A 327 3.25 -19.73 12.31
CA ARG A 327 3.86 -19.98 10.99
C ARG A 327 2.86 -20.06 9.83
N ASP A 328 1.64 -20.50 10.12
CA ASP A 328 0.54 -20.75 9.19
C ASP A 328 -0.30 -19.51 8.87
N ASP A 329 -0.15 -18.43 9.65
CA ASP A 329 -0.87 -17.18 9.45
C ASP A 329 -0.11 -16.28 8.47
N ILE A 330 -0.84 -15.68 7.53
CA ILE A 330 -0.35 -14.59 6.66
C ILE A 330 -1.34 -13.42 6.81
N PRO A 331 -1.21 -12.58 7.85
CA PRO A 331 -2.20 -11.57 8.18
C PRO A 331 -2.46 -10.59 7.03
N GLY A 332 -3.74 -10.26 6.83
CA GLY A 332 -4.18 -9.34 5.78
C GLY A 332 -4.51 -9.99 4.44
N THR A 333 -4.28 -11.29 4.26
CA THR A 333 -4.55 -12.02 3.00
C THR A 333 -5.99 -11.81 2.52
N ALA A 334 -6.99 -12.06 3.37
CA ALA A 334 -8.39 -11.87 3.00
C ALA A 334 -8.78 -10.42 2.71
N GLN A 335 -8.05 -9.44 3.27
CA GLN A 335 -8.33 -8.03 2.99
C GLN A 335 -7.69 -7.56 1.68
N ALA A 336 -6.46 -8.00 1.39
CA ALA A 336 -5.72 -7.61 0.19
C ALA A 336 -6.27 -8.27 -1.08
N LEU A 337 -6.82 -9.49 -1.00
CA LEU A 337 -7.33 -10.20 -2.18
C LEU A 337 -8.69 -9.71 -2.68
N LYS A 338 -9.38 -8.82 -1.95
CA LYS A 338 -10.67 -8.26 -2.38
C LYS A 338 -10.57 -7.52 -3.71
N ASP A 339 -9.52 -6.72 -3.87
CA ASP A 339 -9.25 -5.86 -5.02
C ASP A 339 -7.98 -6.30 -5.77
N ALA A 340 -7.49 -7.52 -5.58
CA ALA A 340 -6.31 -8.02 -6.29
C ALA A 340 -6.64 -8.40 -7.74
N ASP A 341 -5.75 -8.03 -8.66
CA ASP A 341 -5.78 -8.46 -10.06
C ASP A 341 -4.93 -9.71 -10.26
N VAL A 342 -3.79 -9.81 -9.57
CA VAL A 342 -2.90 -10.98 -9.61
C VAL A 342 -2.48 -11.40 -8.21
N LEU A 343 -2.46 -12.70 -7.98
CA LEU A 343 -1.87 -13.31 -6.78
C LEU A 343 -0.53 -13.95 -7.14
N LEU A 344 0.56 -13.46 -6.55
CA LEU A 344 1.87 -14.09 -6.57
C LEU A 344 2.07 -14.92 -5.31
N VAL A 345 2.40 -16.21 -5.48
CA VAL A 345 2.58 -17.17 -4.39
C VAL A 345 4.07 -17.52 -4.25
N SER A 346 4.64 -17.22 -3.09
CA SER A 346 5.94 -17.70 -2.61
C SER A 346 5.77 -18.25 -1.19
N VAL A 347 5.04 -19.36 -1.10
CA VAL A 347 4.60 -19.97 0.16
C VAL A 347 5.07 -21.41 0.20
N ARG A 348 5.43 -21.92 1.38
CA ARG A 348 5.83 -23.31 1.56
C ARG A 348 5.05 -24.00 2.68
N ARG A 349 4.20 -24.98 2.33
CA ARG A 349 3.48 -25.85 3.28
C ARG A 349 2.88 -25.12 4.48
N ARG A 350 1.92 -24.24 4.20
CA ARG A 350 1.14 -23.51 5.20
C ARG A 350 -0.31 -23.94 5.15
N ALA A 351 -0.90 -24.20 6.31
CA ALA A 351 -2.34 -24.38 6.42
C ALA A 351 -2.95 -23.03 6.81
N LEU A 352 -3.44 -22.23 5.86
CA LEU A 352 -3.92 -20.88 6.19
C LEU A 352 -5.17 -20.93 7.07
N GLN A 353 -5.39 -19.90 7.90
CA GLN A 353 -6.67 -19.70 8.56
C GLN A 353 -7.81 -19.73 7.55
N ALA A 354 -8.94 -20.33 7.90
CA ALA A 354 -10.06 -20.56 6.98
C ALA A 354 -10.52 -19.28 6.23
N LYS A 355 -10.44 -18.10 6.87
CA LYS A 355 -10.80 -16.82 6.23
C LYS A 355 -9.84 -16.45 5.09
N ASP A 356 -8.54 -16.64 5.30
CA ASP A 356 -7.47 -16.24 4.38
C ASP A 356 -7.34 -17.28 3.27
N PHE A 357 -7.48 -18.57 3.63
CA PHE A 357 -7.60 -19.66 2.67
C PHE A 357 -8.75 -19.43 1.69
N LYS A 358 -9.95 -19.10 2.19
CA LYS A 358 -11.12 -18.86 1.34
C LYS A 358 -10.90 -17.71 0.37
N ALA A 359 -10.23 -16.64 0.78
CA ALA A 359 -9.92 -15.53 -0.11
C ALA A 359 -8.97 -15.95 -1.25
N VAL A 360 -7.96 -16.78 -0.96
CA VAL A 360 -7.08 -17.38 -1.99
C VAL A 360 -7.89 -18.27 -2.94
N GLU A 361 -8.74 -19.11 -2.38
CA GLU A 361 -9.60 -20.03 -3.15
C GLU A 361 -10.57 -19.26 -4.05
N GLU A 362 -11.22 -18.20 -3.55
CA GLU A 362 -12.15 -17.34 -4.26
C GLU A 362 -11.45 -16.57 -5.40
N HIS A 363 -10.25 -16.04 -5.17
CA HIS A 363 -9.43 -15.40 -6.21
C HIS A 363 -9.20 -16.35 -7.40
N ILE A 364 -8.75 -17.57 -7.11
CA ILE A 364 -8.45 -18.59 -8.13
C ILE A 364 -9.73 -19.07 -8.83
N LYS A 365 -10.79 -19.34 -8.07
CA LYS A 365 -12.08 -19.81 -8.60
C LYS A 365 -12.81 -18.75 -9.43
N ALA A 366 -12.55 -17.47 -9.18
CA ALA A 366 -13.03 -16.37 -10.02
C ALA A 366 -12.31 -16.28 -11.37
N GLY A 367 -11.34 -17.16 -11.64
CA GLY A 367 -10.55 -17.14 -12.88
C GLY A 367 -9.50 -16.02 -12.89
N LYS A 368 -9.20 -15.41 -11.74
CA LYS A 368 -8.16 -14.38 -11.68
C LYS A 368 -6.76 -15.00 -11.82
N PRO A 369 -5.81 -14.27 -12.44
CA PRO A 369 -4.47 -14.78 -12.67
C PRO A 369 -3.68 -15.12 -11.39
N VAL A 370 -2.81 -16.12 -11.50
CA VAL A 370 -1.87 -16.54 -10.44
C VAL A 370 -0.47 -16.78 -10.97
N VAL A 371 0.53 -16.34 -10.22
CA VAL A 371 1.96 -16.51 -10.51
C VAL A 371 2.62 -17.23 -9.34
N GLY A 372 3.35 -18.30 -9.59
CA GLY A 372 4.00 -19.11 -8.56
C GLY A 372 5.50 -19.23 -8.79
N ILE A 373 6.29 -19.05 -7.73
CA ILE A 373 7.74 -19.30 -7.75
C ILE A 373 8.13 -20.37 -6.73
N ARG A 374 9.21 -21.11 -7.00
CA ARG A 374 9.80 -22.12 -6.11
C ARG A 374 8.72 -23.00 -5.45
N THR A 375 8.53 -22.86 -4.14
CA THR A 375 7.67 -23.73 -3.32
C THR A 375 6.18 -23.54 -3.53
N ALA A 376 5.77 -22.62 -4.41
CA ALA A 376 4.37 -22.38 -4.75
C ALA A 376 3.62 -23.65 -5.18
N ASN A 377 4.30 -24.62 -5.81
CA ASN A 377 3.73 -25.92 -6.17
C ASN A 377 3.30 -26.77 -4.97
N HIS A 378 3.76 -26.46 -3.76
CA HIS A 378 3.31 -27.10 -2.53
C HIS A 378 3.03 -26.08 -1.42
N ALA A 379 2.51 -24.91 -1.81
CA ALA A 379 2.19 -23.80 -0.91
C ALA A 379 1.24 -24.22 0.22
N PHE A 380 0.12 -24.85 -0.12
CA PHE A 380 -0.96 -25.14 0.83
C PHE A 380 -1.18 -26.63 1.09
N SER A 381 -0.19 -27.46 0.72
CA SER A 381 -0.21 -28.90 0.97
C SER A 381 0.64 -29.23 2.19
N LEU A 382 0.09 -29.97 3.15
CA LEU A 382 0.85 -30.50 4.28
C LEU A 382 1.26 -31.97 4.09
N ARG A 383 1.08 -32.53 2.88
CA ARG A 383 1.41 -33.93 2.55
C ARG A 383 0.54 -34.92 3.35
N GLY A 384 -0.75 -34.63 3.41
CA GLY A 384 -1.73 -35.44 4.13
C GLY A 384 -1.68 -35.34 5.65
N VAL A 385 -0.85 -34.46 6.22
CA VAL A 385 -0.93 -34.11 7.64
C VAL A 385 -2.19 -33.27 7.87
N GLU A 386 -2.93 -33.60 8.93
CA GLU A 386 -4.16 -32.90 9.31
C GLU A 386 -3.88 -31.42 9.62
N ALA A 387 -4.73 -30.52 9.09
CA ALA A 387 -4.61 -29.10 9.34
C ALA A 387 -4.94 -28.79 10.81
N PRO A 388 -4.28 -27.80 11.44
CA PRO A 388 -4.69 -27.31 12.76
C PRO A 388 -6.14 -26.82 12.77
N GLU A 389 -6.79 -26.85 13.93
CA GLU A 389 -8.17 -26.37 14.07
C GLU A 389 -8.32 -24.93 13.52
N GLY A 390 -9.39 -24.69 12.74
CA GLY A 390 -9.65 -23.39 12.11
C GLY A 390 -8.79 -23.07 10.88
N HIS A 391 -7.91 -23.98 10.45
CA HIS A 391 -7.06 -23.82 9.28
C HIS A 391 -7.47 -24.79 8.16
N MET A 392 -7.05 -24.46 6.94
CA MET A 392 -7.39 -25.21 5.73
C MET A 392 -6.15 -25.43 4.87
N VAL A 393 -6.15 -26.54 4.15
CA VAL A 393 -5.10 -26.96 3.22
C VAL A 393 -5.71 -27.25 1.85
N TRP A 394 -4.89 -27.20 0.81
CA TRP A 394 -5.24 -27.60 -0.55
C TRP A 394 -4.19 -28.59 -1.04
N GLU A 395 -4.39 -29.88 -0.73
CA GLU A 395 -3.45 -30.94 -1.11
C GLU A 395 -3.29 -31.06 -2.63
N GLY A 396 -4.37 -30.83 -3.39
CA GLY A 396 -4.37 -30.79 -4.86
C GLY A 396 -3.93 -29.48 -5.49
N PHE A 397 -3.36 -28.52 -4.73
CA PHE A 397 -3.04 -27.18 -5.26
C PHE A 397 -2.14 -27.23 -6.50
N ASP A 398 -1.13 -28.10 -6.51
CA ASP A 398 -0.19 -28.20 -7.64
C ASP A 398 -0.87 -28.57 -8.95
N SER A 399 -1.59 -29.69 -8.93
CA SER A 399 -2.22 -30.26 -10.10
C SER A 399 -3.45 -29.45 -10.54
N GLU A 400 -4.18 -28.85 -9.61
CA GLU A 400 -5.39 -28.09 -9.92
C GLU A 400 -5.11 -26.66 -10.42
N VAL A 401 -4.01 -26.04 -9.98
CA VAL A 401 -3.67 -24.65 -10.32
C VAL A 401 -2.57 -24.61 -11.35
N TRP A 402 -1.40 -25.19 -11.05
CA TRP A 402 -0.24 -25.14 -11.93
C TRP A 402 -0.29 -26.23 -13.01
N GLY A 403 -1.04 -27.31 -12.79
CA GLY A 403 -0.97 -28.51 -13.63
C GLY A 403 0.34 -29.29 -13.41
N GLY A 404 1.00 -29.09 -12.28
CA GLY A 404 2.25 -29.78 -11.92
C GLY A 404 2.01 -31.08 -11.16
N SER A 405 3.09 -31.85 -10.97
CA SER A 405 3.11 -33.03 -10.10
C SER A 405 4.42 -33.13 -9.30
N TYR A 406 4.68 -32.15 -8.44
CA TYR A 406 5.87 -32.10 -7.61
C TYR A 406 5.99 -33.29 -6.65
N THR A 407 7.10 -34.03 -6.76
CA THR A 407 7.39 -35.18 -5.89
C THR A 407 8.70 -35.07 -5.11
N GLY A 408 9.51 -34.04 -5.35
CA GLY A 408 10.79 -33.84 -4.68
C GLY A 408 11.78 -33.07 -5.53
N HIS A 409 13.07 -33.19 -5.24
CA HIS A 409 14.13 -32.48 -5.97
C HIS A 409 15.45 -33.27 -5.93
N HIS A 410 16.34 -32.99 -6.90
CA HIS A 410 17.64 -33.68 -7.07
C HIS A 410 18.75 -33.20 -6.11
N GLY A 411 18.39 -32.73 -4.92
CA GLY A 411 19.29 -32.10 -3.95
C GLY A 411 19.59 -30.62 -4.25
N ALA A 412 20.21 -29.93 -3.29
CA ALA A 412 20.63 -28.53 -3.41
C ALA A 412 22.10 -28.40 -3.84
N GLY A 413 22.50 -27.21 -4.33
CA GLY A 413 23.90 -26.88 -4.64
C GLY A 413 24.45 -27.48 -5.93
N LYS A 414 23.60 -28.09 -6.77
CA LYS A 414 23.95 -28.55 -8.11
C LYS A 414 23.55 -27.48 -9.13
N ALA A 415 24.45 -27.11 -10.04
CA ALA A 415 24.16 -26.16 -11.09
C ALA A 415 23.11 -26.73 -12.05
N VAL A 416 22.06 -25.97 -12.34
CA VAL A 416 21.00 -26.35 -13.28
C VAL A 416 21.24 -25.61 -14.59
N THR A 417 21.45 -26.36 -15.67
CA THR A 417 21.49 -25.78 -17.02
C THR A 417 20.07 -25.47 -17.48
N ILE A 418 19.78 -24.21 -17.75
CA ILE A 418 18.49 -23.77 -18.26
C ILE A 418 18.49 -23.85 -19.79
N LYS A 419 17.39 -24.36 -20.37
CA LYS A 419 17.17 -24.35 -21.82
C LYS A 419 15.78 -23.87 -22.16
N LYS A 420 15.69 -23.10 -23.23
CA LYS A 420 14.43 -22.68 -23.84
C LYS A 420 13.79 -23.87 -24.56
N LEU A 421 12.53 -24.14 -24.24
CA LEU A 421 11.74 -25.19 -24.88
C LEU A 421 10.78 -24.62 -25.94
N ALA A 422 10.24 -23.43 -25.71
CA ALA A 422 9.29 -22.78 -26.61
C ALA A 422 9.45 -21.24 -26.58
N ASP A 423 9.04 -20.57 -27.65
CA ASP A 423 8.85 -19.12 -27.67
C ASP A 423 7.60 -18.74 -26.87
N HIS A 424 7.72 -17.72 -26.02
CA HIS A 424 6.60 -17.21 -25.23
C HIS A 424 6.85 -15.74 -24.83
N PRO A 425 5.82 -14.87 -24.72
CA PRO A 425 5.99 -13.48 -24.28
C PRO A 425 6.74 -13.33 -22.94
N ILE A 426 6.56 -14.31 -22.04
CA ILE A 426 7.27 -14.35 -20.75
C ILE A 426 8.81 -14.37 -20.91
N LEU A 427 9.32 -14.93 -22.01
CA LEU A 427 10.75 -15.03 -22.28
C LEU A 427 11.32 -13.84 -23.08
N GLU A 428 10.50 -12.82 -23.41
CA GLU A 428 10.98 -11.66 -24.17
C GLU A 428 12.05 -10.90 -23.38
N GLY A 429 13.23 -10.69 -23.99
CA GLY A 429 14.36 -10.04 -23.34
C GLY A 429 15.09 -10.90 -22.30
N VAL A 430 14.67 -12.15 -22.05
CA VAL A 430 15.40 -13.08 -21.18
C VAL A 430 16.50 -13.77 -21.98
N ASP A 431 17.76 -13.41 -21.72
CA ASP A 431 18.91 -14.10 -22.29
C ASP A 431 19.18 -15.42 -21.56
N ILE A 432 18.65 -16.52 -22.12
CA ILE A 432 18.72 -17.86 -21.52
C ILE A 432 20.14 -18.41 -21.50
N ASP A 433 21.00 -18.04 -22.45
CA ASP A 433 22.36 -18.58 -22.56
C ASP A 433 23.26 -18.08 -21.41
N THR A 434 22.84 -17.00 -20.73
CA THR A 434 23.51 -16.41 -19.58
C THR A 434 22.74 -16.56 -18.27
N PHE A 435 21.65 -17.35 -18.26
CA PHE A 435 20.83 -17.55 -17.08
C PHE A 435 21.21 -18.85 -16.35
N ASP A 436 21.88 -18.70 -15.20
CA ASP A 436 22.27 -19.82 -14.36
C ASP A 436 21.19 -20.19 -13.35
N GLY A 437 20.71 -21.43 -13.39
CA GLY A 437 19.83 -21.99 -12.37
C GLY A 437 20.62 -22.34 -11.11
N THR A 438 20.34 -21.63 -10.01
CA THR A 438 21.06 -21.75 -8.73
C THR A 438 20.25 -22.50 -7.66
N GLY A 439 18.94 -22.63 -7.86
CA GLY A 439 18.08 -23.44 -7.00
C GLY A 439 18.09 -24.93 -7.34
N SER A 440 17.60 -25.75 -6.41
CA SER A 440 17.40 -27.20 -6.64
C SER A 440 16.48 -27.46 -7.84
N LEU A 441 16.84 -28.44 -8.69
CA LEU A 441 15.98 -28.95 -9.76
C LEU A 441 14.86 -29.83 -9.18
N TYR A 442 13.61 -29.44 -9.42
CA TYR A 442 12.42 -30.12 -8.92
C TYR A 442 11.99 -31.25 -9.86
N ILE A 443 11.54 -32.37 -9.28
CA ILE A 443 10.97 -33.50 -10.01
C ILE A 443 9.48 -33.22 -10.18
N VAL A 444 9.06 -32.91 -11.40
CA VAL A 444 7.70 -32.44 -11.69
C VAL A 444 7.05 -33.19 -12.85
N ASN A 445 7.80 -33.97 -13.64
CA ASN A 445 7.23 -34.78 -14.70
C ASN A 445 6.35 -35.94 -14.15
N PRO A 446 5.23 -36.26 -14.84
CA PRO A 446 4.66 -35.53 -15.98
C PRO A 446 3.85 -34.30 -15.54
N ILE A 447 3.96 -33.19 -16.27
CA ILE A 447 3.00 -32.07 -16.14
C ILE A 447 1.73 -32.34 -16.96
N ALA A 448 0.60 -31.73 -16.58
CA ALA A 448 -0.70 -31.96 -17.20
C ALA A 448 -0.75 -31.47 -18.66
N ASP A 449 -1.57 -32.12 -19.50
CA ASP A 449 -1.72 -31.76 -20.93
C ASP A 449 -2.26 -30.33 -21.15
N SER A 450 -2.88 -29.72 -20.14
CA SER A 450 -3.34 -28.33 -20.19
C SER A 450 -2.21 -27.31 -20.03
N THR A 451 -1.00 -27.75 -19.70
CA THR A 451 0.16 -26.91 -19.48
C THR A 451 0.97 -26.71 -20.76
N HIS A 452 1.74 -25.62 -20.80
CA HIS A 452 2.69 -25.32 -21.86
C HIS A 452 4.04 -24.98 -21.23
N ALA A 453 4.98 -25.92 -21.27
CA ALA A 453 6.33 -25.73 -20.79
C ALA A 453 7.15 -24.82 -21.72
N ILE A 454 7.80 -23.82 -21.14
CA ILE A 454 8.58 -22.81 -21.87
C ILE A 454 10.08 -22.89 -21.56
N LEU A 455 10.45 -23.37 -20.36
CA LEU A 455 11.83 -23.63 -19.96
C LEU A 455 11.98 -25.04 -19.36
N THR A 456 13.14 -25.64 -19.58
CA THR A 456 13.58 -26.88 -18.94
C THR A 456 14.90 -26.70 -18.20
N GLY A 457 15.09 -27.47 -17.14
CA GLY A 457 16.32 -27.55 -16.38
C GLY A 457 16.93 -28.94 -16.47
N THR A 458 18.26 -29.01 -16.57
CA THR A 458 19.02 -30.27 -16.57
C THR A 458 20.16 -30.20 -15.57
N ILE A 459 20.35 -31.30 -14.84
CA ILE A 459 21.57 -31.61 -14.09
C ILE A 459 22.18 -32.85 -14.75
N ASP A 460 23.51 -32.90 -14.87
CA ASP A 460 24.18 -34.06 -15.45
C ASP A 460 23.82 -35.36 -14.72
N GLY A 461 23.46 -36.39 -15.48
CA GLY A 461 23.00 -37.69 -14.97
C GLY A 461 21.57 -37.77 -14.45
N GLU A 462 20.82 -36.66 -14.38
CA GLU A 462 19.43 -36.62 -13.92
C GLU A 462 18.46 -36.42 -15.11
N PRO A 463 17.17 -36.81 -14.98
CA PRO A 463 16.14 -36.47 -15.96
C PRO A 463 16.02 -34.95 -16.18
N THR A 464 15.67 -34.56 -17.40
CA THR A 464 15.33 -33.16 -17.69
C THR A 464 13.92 -32.86 -17.22
N GLU A 465 13.76 -31.75 -16.50
CA GLU A 465 12.49 -31.36 -15.87
C GLU A 465 12.02 -30.01 -16.41
N PRO A 466 10.72 -29.80 -16.65
CA PRO A 466 10.15 -28.46 -16.84
C PRO A 466 10.44 -27.57 -15.62
N ILE A 467 10.90 -26.35 -15.85
CA ILE A 467 11.19 -25.38 -14.78
C ILE A 467 10.41 -24.08 -14.91
N ALA A 468 9.75 -23.84 -16.04
CA ALA A 468 8.78 -22.77 -16.18
C ALA A 468 7.71 -23.19 -17.18
N TRP A 469 6.44 -22.99 -16.84
CA TRP A 469 5.31 -23.31 -17.70
C TRP A 469 4.09 -22.45 -17.38
N THR A 470 3.21 -22.32 -18.37
CA THR A 470 1.89 -21.72 -18.19
C THR A 470 0.82 -22.80 -18.12
N ASN A 471 -0.31 -22.50 -17.48
CA ASN A 471 -1.50 -23.32 -17.46
C ASN A 471 -2.73 -22.43 -17.63
N LYS A 472 -3.82 -23.00 -18.17
CA LYS A 472 -5.16 -22.44 -18.01
C LYS A 472 -5.85 -23.23 -16.93
N THR A 473 -6.10 -22.62 -15.78
CA THR A 473 -6.72 -23.33 -14.65
C THR A 473 -8.08 -23.87 -15.07
N LYS A 474 -8.58 -24.91 -14.38
CA LYS A 474 -9.94 -25.43 -14.62
C LYS A 474 -11.04 -24.38 -14.40
N PHE A 475 -10.71 -23.26 -13.75
CA PHE A 475 -11.59 -22.12 -13.50
C PHE A 475 -11.45 -21.01 -14.57
N GLY A 476 -10.59 -21.20 -15.57
CA GLY A 476 -10.45 -20.32 -16.74
C GLY A 476 -9.34 -19.27 -16.65
N GLY A 477 -8.68 -19.14 -15.50
CA GLY A 477 -7.63 -18.13 -15.27
C GLY A 477 -6.26 -18.50 -15.83
N LYS A 478 -5.43 -17.48 -16.10
CA LYS A 478 -4.02 -17.61 -16.48
C LYS A 478 -3.19 -18.01 -15.24
N ALA A 479 -2.44 -19.10 -15.32
CA ALA A 479 -1.50 -19.49 -14.28
C ALA A 479 -0.09 -19.62 -14.88
N PHE A 480 0.91 -19.03 -14.22
CA PHE A 480 2.32 -19.25 -14.53
C PHE A 480 3.02 -19.80 -13.31
N TYR A 481 3.79 -20.87 -13.49
CA TYR A 481 4.65 -21.40 -12.46
C TYR A 481 6.08 -21.49 -12.97
N THR A 482 7.03 -21.14 -12.10
CA THR A 482 8.43 -21.48 -12.29
C THR A 482 9.05 -22.05 -11.02
N SER A 483 9.90 -23.07 -11.19
CA SER A 483 10.77 -23.53 -10.12
C SER A 483 12.02 -22.65 -9.98
N LEU A 484 12.13 -21.51 -10.67
CA LEU A 484 13.13 -20.48 -10.40
C LEU A 484 12.65 -19.53 -9.29
N GLY A 485 13.51 -18.65 -8.80
CA GLY A 485 13.29 -17.73 -7.68
C GLY A 485 14.17 -17.99 -6.46
N HIS A 486 15.31 -18.67 -6.63
CA HIS A 486 16.37 -18.73 -5.62
C HIS A 486 17.04 -17.34 -5.48
N VAL A 487 17.60 -17.00 -4.31
CA VAL A 487 18.27 -15.72 -4.08
C VAL A 487 19.35 -15.40 -5.14
N GLY A 488 20.17 -16.37 -5.50
CA GLY A 488 21.18 -16.24 -6.56
C GLY A 488 20.61 -16.11 -7.99
N GLU A 489 19.35 -16.48 -8.22
CA GLU A 489 18.66 -16.18 -9.49
C GLU A 489 18.14 -14.74 -9.50
N PHE A 490 17.66 -14.21 -8.37
CA PHE A 490 17.24 -12.81 -8.26
C PHE A 490 18.39 -11.79 -8.41
N GLU A 491 19.64 -12.22 -8.15
CA GLU A 491 20.84 -11.43 -8.46
C GLU A 491 21.08 -11.27 -9.97
N GLN A 492 20.47 -12.12 -10.80
CA GLN A 492 20.60 -12.11 -12.25
C GLN A 492 19.45 -11.29 -12.87
N THR A 493 19.76 -10.49 -13.89
CA THR A 493 18.77 -9.64 -14.57
C THR A 493 17.65 -10.47 -15.21
N GLN A 494 17.97 -11.67 -15.66
CA GLN A 494 17.09 -12.63 -16.33
C GLN A 494 15.90 -13.04 -15.47
N MET A 495 16.11 -13.31 -14.17
CA MET A 495 15.02 -13.65 -13.25
C MET A 495 14.04 -12.49 -13.07
N ASN A 496 14.56 -11.27 -12.97
CA ASN A 496 13.75 -10.08 -12.79
C ASN A 496 12.91 -9.78 -14.06
N ILE A 497 13.51 -9.92 -15.25
CA ILE A 497 12.78 -9.82 -16.52
C ILE A 497 11.71 -10.92 -16.62
N LEU A 498 12.08 -12.18 -16.37
CA LEU A 498 11.17 -13.32 -16.43
C LEU A 498 9.95 -13.12 -15.53
N LEU A 499 10.17 -12.73 -14.27
CA LEU A 499 9.09 -12.58 -13.30
C LEU A 499 8.20 -11.36 -13.61
N LYS A 500 8.80 -10.24 -14.06
CA LYS A 500 7.99 -9.10 -14.52
C LYS A 500 7.13 -9.49 -15.72
N ASN A 501 7.72 -10.09 -16.75
CA ASN A 501 6.98 -10.51 -17.94
C ASN A 501 5.89 -11.54 -17.61
N ALA A 502 6.10 -12.41 -16.62
CA ALA A 502 5.07 -13.32 -16.13
C ALA A 502 3.87 -12.59 -15.51
N ILE A 503 4.12 -11.52 -14.74
CA ILE A 503 3.07 -10.66 -14.19
C ILE A 503 2.39 -9.87 -15.30
N ASP A 504 3.14 -9.27 -16.22
CA ASP A 504 2.61 -8.55 -17.39
C ASP A 504 1.71 -9.46 -18.24
N TRP A 505 2.17 -10.68 -18.53
CA TRP A 505 1.38 -11.70 -19.23
C TRP A 505 0.13 -12.10 -18.45
N ALA A 506 0.23 -12.23 -17.12
CA ALA A 506 -0.89 -12.59 -16.28
C ALA A 506 -2.01 -11.53 -16.31
N VAL A 507 -1.66 -10.23 -16.28
CA VAL A 507 -2.65 -9.13 -16.34
C VAL A 507 -3.11 -8.76 -17.75
N SER A 508 -2.42 -9.22 -18.79
CA SER A 508 -2.85 -8.98 -20.18
C SER A 508 -4.24 -9.57 -20.46
N GLU A 509 -4.98 -9.00 -21.41
CA GLU A 509 -6.28 -9.52 -21.85
C GLU A 509 -6.21 -10.91 -22.50
#